data_AF-A0A929F0C7-F1
#
_entry.id   AF-A0A929F0C7-F1
#
_cell.length_a   1.000
_cell.length_b   1.000
_cell.length_c   1.000
_cell.angle_alpha   90.00
_cell.angle_beta   90.00
_cell.angle_gamma   90.00
#
_symmetry.space_group_name_H-M   'P 1'
#
loop_
_entity.id
_entity.type
_entity.pdbx_description
1 polymer ?
#
loop_
_entity_poly.entity_id
_entity_poly.type
_entity_poly.pdbx_seq_one_letter_code
_entity_poly.pdbx_strand_id
1 'polypeptide(L)'
;MLLTVPLAGQCRDLYRYTNDKGIMVLDDRIPADHATRGYEVLNEEGVVIEVVPRALSVEEQARQDVKELLAEAAAAEQERLRKWDHSLLLRYSTIEDIEAARERALRDLRIRVSILKSNARSLKQQVENYQSIAADTERSGGTVDVKVLAAIEELQTDIAVTDRSIVDRQAEVARVQEEFQLDIERFGMLLDLVELRRSLLATDR
;
A
#
# COMPACT_ATOMS: atom_id res chain seq x y z
N MET A 1 -64.45 -6.68 -53.76
CA MET A 1 -63.13 -7.27 -53.46
C MET A 1 -62.71 -6.82 -52.07
N LEU A 2 -62.85 -7.71 -51.06
CA LEU A 2 -62.27 -7.51 -49.73
C LEU A 2 -60.76 -7.79 -49.81
N LEU A 3 -59.93 -6.84 -49.39
CA LEU A 3 -58.51 -7.07 -49.10
C LEU A 3 -58.38 -7.25 -47.59
N THR A 4 -58.06 -8.47 -47.19
CA THR A 4 -57.72 -8.89 -45.83
C THR A 4 -56.30 -8.43 -45.49
N VAL A 5 -56.16 -7.66 -44.41
CA VAL A 5 -54.87 -7.29 -43.80
C VAL A 5 -54.45 -8.43 -42.85
N PRO A 6 -53.22 -8.97 -42.94
CA PRO A 6 -52.74 -9.96 -41.98
C PRO A 6 -52.34 -9.25 -40.67
N LEU A 7 -52.88 -9.72 -39.55
CA LEU A 7 -52.37 -9.37 -38.23
C LEU A 7 -51.01 -10.09 -38.04
N ALA A 8 -49.93 -9.33 -37.91
CA ALA A 8 -48.68 -9.84 -37.39
C ALA A 8 -48.90 -10.26 -35.93
N GLY A 9 -48.72 -11.55 -35.62
CA GLY A 9 -48.65 -12.03 -34.25
C GLY A 9 -47.44 -11.41 -33.56
N GLN A 10 -47.65 -10.58 -32.55
CA GLN A 10 -46.59 -10.15 -31.67
C GLN A 10 -46.23 -11.33 -30.77
N CYS A 11 -45.05 -11.89 -30.98
CA CYS A 11 -44.45 -12.85 -30.06
C CYS A 11 -44.24 -12.14 -28.71
N ARG A 12 -44.80 -12.68 -27.62
CA ARG A 12 -44.78 -12.03 -26.30
C ARG A 12 -44.18 -12.97 -25.26
N ASP A 13 -43.08 -12.53 -24.66
CA ASP A 13 -42.43 -13.19 -23.53
C ASP A 13 -43.38 -13.22 -22.30
N LEU A 14 -43.32 -14.30 -21.53
CA LEU A 14 -44.11 -14.49 -20.31
C LEU A 14 -43.20 -14.44 -19.08
N TYR A 15 -43.63 -13.77 -18.02
CA TYR A 15 -42.88 -13.59 -16.79
C TYR A 15 -43.48 -14.43 -15.66
N ARG A 16 -42.68 -15.28 -15.04
CA ARG A 16 -43.05 -16.08 -13.87
C ARG A 16 -42.47 -15.45 -12.61
N TYR A 17 -43.33 -15.04 -11.67
CA TYR A 17 -42.94 -14.44 -10.39
C TYR A 17 -43.82 -14.91 -9.24
N THR A 18 -43.37 -14.70 -7.99
CA THR A 18 -44.16 -15.04 -6.79
C THR A 18 -44.84 -13.80 -6.23
N ASN A 19 -46.18 -13.83 -6.11
CA ASN A 19 -46.97 -12.72 -5.57
C ASN A 19 -46.93 -12.68 -4.03
N ASP A 20 -47.56 -11.67 -3.42
CA ASP A 20 -47.58 -11.48 -1.95
C ASP A 20 -48.26 -12.61 -1.16
N LYS A 21 -49.06 -13.45 -1.84
CA LYS A 21 -49.71 -14.63 -1.24
C LYS A 21 -48.86 -15.90 -1.35
N GLY A 22 -47.63 -15.79 -1.85
CA GLY A 22 -46.74 -16.94 -2.08
C GLY A 22 -47.14 -17.81 -3.27
N ILE A 23 -47.99 -17.30 -4.16
CA ILE A 23 -48.47 -18.04 -5.33
C ILE A 23 -47.64 -17.63 -6.55
N MET A 24 -47.17 -18.61 -7.31
CA MET A 24 -46.53 -18.37 -8.61
C MET A 24 -47.55 -17.88 -9.63
N VAL A 25 -47.28 -16.74 -10.23
CA VAL A 25 -48.09 -16.09 -11.26
C VAL A 25 -47.28 -16.05 -12.56
N LEU A 26 -47.95 -16.38 -13.66
CA LEU A 26 -47.43 -16.21 -15.01
C LEU A 26 -48.21 -15.06 -15.67
N ASP A 27 -47.52 -14.02 -16.10
CA ASP A 27 -48.14 -12.81 -16.64
C ASP A 27 -47.35 -12.27 -17.83
N ASP A 28 -47.98 -11.49 -18.70
CA ASP A 28 -47.32 -10.86 -19.86
C ASP A 28 -46.47 -9.64 -19.49
N ARG A 29 -46.55 -9.21 -18.22
CA ARG A 29 -45.76 -8.13 -17.64
C ARG A 29 -45.47 -8.39 -16.17
N ILE A 30 -44.31 -7.92 -15.70
CA ILE A 30 -43.97 -7.95 -14.28
C ILE A 30 -44.38 -6.64 -13.58
N PRO A 31 -45.16 -6.69 -12.48
CA PRO A 31 -45.39 -5.53 -11.64
C PRO A 31 -44.09 -5.07 -10.96
N ALA A 32 -43.90 -3.75 -10.85
CA ALA A 32 -42.67 -3.16 -10.31
C ALA A 32 -42.28 -3.71 -8.92
N ASP A 33 -43.26 -3.93 -8.04
CA ASP A 33 -43.04 -4.40 -6.67
C ASP A 33 -42.53 -5.85 -6.58
N HIS A 34 -42.70 -6.64 -7.65
CA HIS A 34 -42.25 -8.02 -7.73
C HIS A 34 -40.94 -8.20 -8.50
N ALA A 35 -40.56 -7.23 -9.34
CA ALA A 35 -39.29 -7.25 -10.07
C ALA A 35 -38.08 -7.36 -9.12
N THR A 36 -38.15 -6.71 -7.95
CA THR A 36 -37.07 -6.74 -6.93
C THR A 36 -36.93 -8.11 -6.25
N ARG A 37 -37.95 -8.97 -6.29
CA ARG A 37 -37.94 -10.29 -5.62
C ARG A 37 -37.42 -11.42 -6.51
N GLY A 38 -37.02 -11.09 -7.74
CA GLY A 38 -36.60 -12.06 -8.75
C GLY A 38 -37.78 -12.68 -9.49
N TYR A 39 -37.53 -13.05 -10.73
CA TYR A 39 -38.52 -13.60 -11.65
C TYR A 39 -37.83 -14.37 -12.76
N GLU A 40 -38.60 -15.15 -13.50
CA GLU A 40 -38.10 -15.91 -14.66
C GLU A 40 -38.81 -15.43 -15.92
N VAL A 41 -38.08 -15.35 -17.02
CA VAL A 41 -38.62 -15.05 -18.35
C VAL A 41 -38.77 -16.36 -19.10
N LEU A 42 -39.95 -16.59 -19.65
CA LEU A 42 -40.33 -17.79 -20.38
C LEU A 42 -40.66 -17.41 -21.82
N ASN A 43 -40.27 -18.28 -22.75
CA ASN A 43 -40.72 -18.19 -24.14
C ASN A 43 -42.19 -18.65 -24.29
N GLU A 44 -42.75 -18.55 -25.48
CA GLU A 44 -44.14 -18.94 -25.78
C GLU A 44 -44.44 -20.43 -25.50
N GLU A 45 -43.41 -21.27 -25.51
CA GLU A 45 -43.50 -22.71 -25.24
C GLU A 45 -43.42 -23.01 -23.73
N GLY A 46 -43.31 -21.99 -22.87
CA GLY A 46 -43.19 -22.12 -21.42
C GLY A 46 -41.81 -22.53 -20.93
N VAL A 47 -40.78 -22.43 -21.79
CA VAL A 47 -39.39 -22.74 -21.45
C VAL A 47 -38.73 -21.50 -20.86
N VAL A 48 -38.06 -21.66 -19.72
CA VAL A 48 -37.31 -20.59 -19.06
C VAL A 48 -36.10 -20.22 -19.93
N ILE A 49 -36.08 -18.99 -20.41
CA ILE A 49 -34.99 -18.42 -21.21
C ILE A 49 -34.08 -17.53 -20.37
N GLU A 50 -34.58 -16.97 -19.26
CA GLU A 50 -33.80 -16.12 -18.35
C GLU A 50 -34.30 -16.26 -16.91
N VAL A 51 -33.38 -16.21 -15.94
CA VAL A 51 -33.70 -16.18 -14.51
C VAL A 51 -33.08 -14.91 -13.93
N VAL A 52 -33.93 -13.99 -13.50
CA VAL A 52 -33.53 -12.75 -12.82
C VAL A 52 -33.59 -12.99 -11.32
N PRO A 53 -32.46 -12.98 -10.60
CA PRO A 53 -32.43 -13.22 -9.17
C PRO A 53 -33.05 -12.05 -8.40
N ARG A 54 -33.46 -12.31 -7.15
CA ARG A 54 -33.89 -11.26 -6.23
C ARG A 54 -32.76 -10.26 -5.98
N ALA A 55 -33.13 -9.01 -5.69
CA ALA A 55 -32.19 -8.05 -5.12
C ALA A 55 -31.67 -8.58 -3.77
N LEU A 56 -30.37 -8.40 -3.54
CA LEU A 56 -29.73 -8.77 -2.28
C LEU A 56 -30.33 -7.97 -1.14
N SER A 57 -30.49 -8.60 0.02
CA SER A 57 -30.76 -7.86 1.24
C SER A 57 -29.57 -6.95 1.58
N VAL A 58 -29.82 -5.89 2.35
CA VAL A 58 -28.76 -4.96 2.78
C VAL A 58 -27.57 -5.69 3.44
N GLU A 59 -27.82 -6.75 4.20
CA GLU A 59 -26.78 -7.57 4.84
C GLU A 59 -26.05 -8.50 3.86
N GLU A 60 -26.74 -9.04 2.84
CA GLU A 60 -26.09 -9.82 1.78
C GLU A 60 -25.21 -8.93 0.89
N GLN A 61 -25.70 -7.73 0.55
CA GLN A 61 -24.93 -6.73 -0.19
C GLN A 61 -23.68 -6.31 0.59
N ALA A 62 -23.82 -5.95 1.87
CA ALA A 62 -22.67 -5.56 2.70
C ALA A 62 -21.62 -6.69 2.81
N ARG A 63 -22.03 -7.96 2.90
CA ARG A 63 -21.10 -9.10 2.89
C ARG A 63 -20.40 -9.28 1.56
N GLN A 64 -21.10 -9.06 0.45
CA GLN A 64 -20.51 -9.10 -0.88
C GLN A 64 -19.50 -7.97 -1.07
N ASP A 65 -19.84 -6.74 -0.66
CA ASP A 65 -18.95 -5.58 -0.75
C ASP A 65 -17.65 -5.81 0.04
N VAL A 66 -17.74 -6.35 1.27
CA VAL A 66 -16.56 -6.72 2.06
C VAL A 66 -15.72 -7.80 1.37
N LYS A 67 -16.35 -8.81 0.77
CA LYS A 67 -15.65 -9.87 0.05
C LYS A 67 -14.94 -9.33 -1.19
N GLU A 68 -15.59 -8.44 -1.94
CA GLU A 68 -15.01 -7.77 -3.10
C GLU A 68 -13.82 -6.90 -2.69
N LEU A 69 -13.96 -6.08 -1.64
CA LEU A 69 -12.87 -5.28 -1.09
C LEU A 69 -11.66 -6.13 -0.68
N LEU A 70 -11.89 -7.26 -0.01
CA LEU A 70 -10.82 -8.19 0.37
C LEU A 70 -10.15 -8.84 -0.84
N ALA A 71 -10.92 -9.19 -1.87
CA ALA A 71 -10.38 -9.76 -3.10
C ALA A 71 -9.55 -8.75 -3.88
N GLU A 72 -10.01 -7.50 -3.96
CA GLU A 72 -9.26 -6.39 -4.57
C GLU A 72 -7.96 -6.11 -3.82
N ALA A 73 -8.00 -6.06 -2.48
CA ALA A 73 -6.81 -5.87 -1.66
C ALA A 73 -5.80 -7.02 -1.85
N ALA A 74 -6.27 -8.27 -1.90
CA ALA A 74 -5.43 -9.44 -2.15
C ALA A 74 -4.79 -9.41 -3.55
N ALA A 75 -5.56 -9.02 -4.58
CA ALA A 75 -5.06 -8.88 -5.94
C ALA A 75 -4.01 -7.76 -6.05
N ALA A 76 -4.26 -6.62 -5.40
CA ALA A 76 -3.33 -5.50 -5.36
C ALA A 76 -2.01 -5.88 -4.66
N GLU A 77 -2.07 -6.61 -3.54
CA GLU A 77 -0.88 -7.08 -2.84
C GLU A 77 -0.10 -8.11 -3.68
N GLN A 78 -0.79 -9.03 -4.34
CA GLN A 78 -0.14 -9.99 -5.24
C GLN A 78 0.60 -9.29 -6.38
N GLU A 79 0.00 -8.26 -6.97
CA GLU A 79 0.64 -7.46 -8.02
C GLU A 79 1.83 -6.66 -7.49
N ARG A 80 1.72 -6.10 -6.27
CA ARG A 80 2.84 -5.42 -5.59
C ARG A 80 4.02 -6.38 -5.39
N LEU A 81 3.78 -7.59 -4.90
CA LEU A 81 4.81 -8.61 -4.71
C LEU A 81 5.45 -9.03 -6.04
N ARG A 82 4.65 -9.25 -7.10
CA ARG A 82 5.17 -9.58 -8.44
C ARG A 82 6.09 -8.49 -8.99
N LYS A 83 5.71 -7.23 -8.84
CA LYS A 83 6.54 -6.09 -9.26
C LYS A 83 7.84 -6.01 -8.45
N TRP A 84 7.77 -6.27 -7.14
CA TRP A 84 8.95 -6.31 -6.28
C TRP A 84 9.91 -7.44 -6.71
N ASP A 85 9.40 -8.67 -6.86
CA ASP A 85 10.17 -9.83 -7.32
C ASP A 85 10.84 -9.56 -8.67
N HIS A 86 10.08 -9.02 -9.61
CA HIS A 86 10.59 -8.67 -10.94
C HIS A 86 11.70 -7.61 -10.85
N SER A 87 11.52 -6.59 -10.02
CA SER A 87 12.53 -5.55 -9.81
C SER A 87 13.82 -6.12 -9.21
N LEU A 88 13.71 -7.02 -8.22
CA LEU A 88 14.87 -7.66 -7.60
C LEU A 88 15.65 -8.49 -8.61
N LEU A 89 14.98 -9.38 -9.35
CA LEU A 89 15.59 -10.25 -10.35
C LEU A 89 16.18 -9.49 -11.54
N LEU A 90 15.66 -8.30 -11.85
CA LEU A 90 16.20 -7.45 -12.91
C LEU A 90 17.46 -6.69 -12.47
N ARG A 91 17.52 -6.25 -11.20
CA ARG A 91 18.60 -5.41 -10.68
C ARG A 91 19.79 -6.21 -10.18
N TYR A 92 19.57 -7.45 -9.74
CA TYR A 92 20.54 -8.23 -8.99
C TYR A 92 20.64 -9.65 -9.56
N SER A 93 21.88 -10.15 -9.66
CA SER A 93 22.14 -11.52 -10.10
C SER A 93 22.47 -12.44 -8.93
N THR A 94 23.02 -11.88 -7.85
CA THR A 94 23.48 -12.58 -6.66
C THR A 94 23.09 -11.82 -5.39
N ILE A 95 23.11 -12.50 -4.24
CA ILE A 95 22.88 -11.84 -2.93
C ILE A 95 23.98 -10.81 -2.67
N GLU A 96 25.22 -11.13 -3.05
CA GLU A 96 26.39 -10.28 -2.93
C GLU A 96 26.23 -8.94 -3.68
N ASP A 97 25.51 -8.93 -4.81
CA ASP A 97 25.19 -7.69 -5.53
C ASP A 97 24.30 -6.76 -4.69
N ILE A 98 23.31 -7.33 -3.99
CA ILE A 98 22.41 -6.60 -3.10
C ILE A 98 23.20 -6.08 -1.89
N GLU A 99 24.05 -6.91 -1.29
CA GLU A 99 24.89 -6.50 -0.17
C GLU A 99 25.87 -5.39 -0.54
N ALA A 100 26.46 -5.46 -1.72
CA ALA A 100 27.33 -4.40 -2.24
C ALA A 100 26.55 -3.11 -2.51
N ALA A 101 25.30 -3.20 -2.99
CA ALA A 101 24.42 -2.05 -3.15
C ALA A 101 24.02 -1.43 -1.80
N ARG A 102 23.67 -2.27 -0.82
CA ARG A 102 23.41 -1.86 0.57
C ARG A 102 24.59 -1.10 1.14
N GLU A 103 25.80 -1.66 1.05
CA GLU A 103 26.98 -1.01 1.61
C GLU A 103 27.32 0.31 0.91
N ARG A 104 27.13 0.41 -0.41
CA ARG A 104 27.26 1.69 -1.14
C ARG A 104 26.25 2.73 -0.64
N ALA A 105 24.99 2.37 -0.48
CA ALA A 105 23.94 3.27 0.00
C ALA A 105 24.19 3.72 1.46
N LEU A 106 24.52 2.78 2.35
CA LEU A 106 24.76 3.07 3.77
C LEU A 106 26.03 3.89 3.99
N ARG A 107 27.06 3.73 3.14
CA ARG A 107 28.30 4.48 3.25
C ARG A 107 28.08 5.99 3.11
N ASP A 108 27.32 6.44 2.10
CA ASP A 108 27.03 7.87 1.92
C ASP A 108 26.31 8.44 3.15
N LEU A 109 25.28 7.75 3.63
CA LEU A 109 24.53 8.17 4.82
C LEU A 109 25.41 8.21 6.08
N ARG A 110 26.27 7.21 6.29
CA ARG A 110 27.21 7.17 7.42
C ARG A 110 28.23 8.31 7.36
N ILE A 111 28.71 8.65 6.16
CA ILE A 111 29.60 9.82 5.97
C ILE A 111 28.88 11.10 6.38
N ARG A 112 27.63 11.31 5.95
CA ARG A 112 26.83 12.48 6.33
C ARG A 112 26.62 12.57 7.84
N VAL A 113 26.28 11.45 8.48
CA VAL A 113 26.16 11.38 9.95
C VAL A 113 27.48 11.75 10.64
N SER A 114 28.61 11.27 10.12
CA SER A 114 29.94 11.58 10.67
C SER A 114 30.27 13.07 10.58
N ILE A 115 29.94 13.71 9.45
CA ILE A 115 30.12 15.15 9.25
C ILE A 115 29.25 15.94 10.24
N LEU A 116 27.97 15.58 10.38
CA LEU A 116 27.05 16.23 11.32
C LEU A 116 27.54 16.09 12.77
N LYS A 117 28.00 14.90 13.17
CA LYS A 117 28.58 14.66 14.50
C LYS A 117 29.83 15.50 14.74
N SER A 118 30.66 15.67 13.72
CA SER A 118 31.86 16.50 13.80
C SER A 118 31.50 17.98 13.94
N ASN A 119 30.48 18.45 13.21
CA ASN A 119 29.94 19.80 13.36
C ASN A 119 29.37 20.03 14.77
N ALA A 120 28.50 19.13 15.26
CA ALA A 120 27.94 19.23 16.61
C ALA A 120 29.02 19.31 17.69
N ARG A 121 30.12 18.55 17.55
CA ARG A 121 31.28 18.62 18.45
C ARG A 121 31.95 19.99 18.40
N SER A 122 32.15 20.55 17.19
CA SER A 122 32.72 21.88 17.01
C SER A 122 31.86 22.98 17.65
N LEU A 123 30.54 22.93 17.46
CA LEU A 123 29.61 23.87 18.08
C LEU A 123 29.63 23.76 19.61
N LYS A 124 29.63 22.54 20.15
CA LYS A 124 29.75 22.30 21.60
C LYS A 124 31.05 22.90 22.16
N GLN A 125 32.17 22.74 21.47
CA GLN A 125 33.43 23.35 21.88
C GLN A 125 33.36 24.89 21.87
N GLN A 126 32.68 25.49 20.89
CA GLN A 126 32.48 26.94 20.85
C GLN A 126 31.63 27.44 22.02
N VAL A 127 30.56 26.70 22.37
CA VAL A 127 29.75 27.00 23.57
C VAL A 127 30.61 26.97 24.83
N GLU A 128 31.41 25.92 25.02
CA GLU A 128 32.32 25.81 26.17
C GLU A 128 33.29 26.99 26.26
N ASN A 129 33.83 27.44 25.13
CA ASN A 129 34.73 28.59 25.09
C ASN A 129 34.03 29.89 25.52
N TYR A 130 32.82 30.16 25.00
CA TYR A 130 32.04 31.34 25.41
C TYR A 130 31.59 31.27 26.87
N GLN A 131 31.22 30.07 27.34
CA GLN A 131 30.90 29.85 28.76
C GLN A 131 32.10 30.10 29.67
N SER A 132 33.32 29.73 29.25
CA SER A 132 34.53 30.05 30.00
C SER A 132 34.75 31.57 30.11
N ILE A 133 34.58 32.30 29.01
CA ILE A 133 34.70 33.77 28.99
C ILE A 133 33.68 34.41 29.93
N ALA A 134 32.42 33.96 29.88
CA ALA A 134 31.37 34.43 30.78
C ALA A 134 31.73 34.15 32.25
N ALA A 135 32.15 32.92 32.56
CA ALA A 135 32.50 32.52 33.92
C ALA A 135 33.73 33.27 34.47
N ASP A 136 34.74 33.56 33.64
CA ASP A 136 35.90 34.40 34.03
C ASP A 136 35.47 35.84 34.33
N THR A 137 34.56 36.39 33.53
CA THR A 137 34.00 37.73 33.71
C THR A 137 33.23 37.82 35.04
N GLU A 138 32.37 36.85 35.33
CA GLU A 138 31.61 36.82 36.59
C GLU A 138 32.52 36.63 37.80
N ARG A 139 33.52 35.74 37.71
CA ARG A 139 34.48 35.49 38.80
C ARG A 139 35.35 36.70 39.13
N SER A 140 35.63 37.55 38.15
CA SER A 140 36.34 38.81 38.36
C SER A 140 35.43 39.94 38.86
N GLY A 141 34.14 39.67 39.10
CA GLY A 141 33.14 40.64 39.57
C GLY A 141 32.58 41.55 38.47
N GLY A 142 32.88 41.25 37.20
CA GLY A 142 32.34 41.94 36.04
C GLY A 142 30.94 41.47 35.66
N THR A 143 30.27 42.22 34.79
CA THR A 143 29.01 41.82 34.16
C THR A 143 29.28 41.24 32.78
N VAL A 144 28.73 40.07 32.48
CA VAL A 144 28.88 39.40 31.17
C VAL A 144 28.23 40.24 30.07
N ASP A 145 28.94 40.44 28.96
CA ASP A 145 28.41 41.13 27.79
C ASP A 145 27.21 40.36 27.21
N VAL A 146 26.13 41.07 26.91
CA VAL A 146 24.92 40.53 26.26
C VAL A 146 25.26 39.78 24.97
N LYS A 147 26.30 40.21 24.23
CA LYS A 147 26.78 39.52 23.02
C LYS A 147 27.29 38.11 23.29
N VAL A 148 27.95 37.88 24.44
CA VAL A 148 28.44 36.55 24.82
C VAL A 148 27.26 35.64 25.14
N LEU A 149 26.26 36.15 25.87
CA LEU A 149 25.04 35.40 26.18
C LEU A 149 24.26 35.06 24.91
N ALA A 150 24.08 36.02 24.00
CA ALA A 150 23.41 35.81 22.72
C ALA A 150 24.14 34.78 21.83
N ALA A 151 25.48 34.83 21.78
CA ALA A 151 26.26 33.85 21.03
C ALA A 151 26.11 32.42 21.60
N ILE A 152 26.04 32.27 22.93
CA ILE A 152 25.77 30.97 23.56
C ILE A 152 24.39 30.45 23.16
N GLU A 153 23.35 31.29 23.22
CA GLU A 153 21.98 30.92 22.86
C GLU A 153 21.84 30.51 21.39
N GLU A 154 22.48 31.26 20.48
CA GLU A 154 22.53 30.94 19.05
C GLU A 154 23.22 29.59 18.81
N LEU A 155 24.41 29.39 19.38
CA LEU A 155 25.14 28.13 19.25
C LEU A 155 24.38 26.94 19.85
N GLN A 156 23.66 27.13 20.97
CA GLN A 156 22.81 26.09 21.55
C GLN A 156 21.64 25.72 20.63
N THR A 157 21.06 26.71 19.95
CA THR A 157 20.02 26.48 18.93
C THR A 157 20.58 25.68 17.75
N ASP A 158 21.76 26.05 17.25
CA ASP A 158 22.43 25.34 16.15
C ASP A 158 22.79 23.89 16.53
N ILE A 159 23.22 23.67 17.78
CA ILE A 159 23.45 22.32 18.31
C ILE A 159 22.16 21.51 18.29
N ALA A 160 21.05 22.07 18.76
CA ALA A 160 19.77 21.37 18.79
C ALA A 160 19.29 20.97 17.38
N VAL A 161 19.44 21.87 16.40
CA VAL A 161 19.13 21.61 14.99
C VAL A 161 20.03 20.52 14.41
N THR A 162 21.33 20.58 14.70
CA THR A 162 22.31 19.61 14.23
C THR A 162 22.07 18.23 14.85
N ASP A 163 21.82 18.17 16.16
CA ASP A 163 21.55 16.92 16.89
C ASP A 163 20.24 16.27 16.37
N ARG A 164 19.20 17.05 16.06
CA ARG A 164 17.99 16.54 15.40
C ARG A 164 18.30 15.96 14.02
N SER A 165 19.11 16.66 13.23
CA SER A 165 19.53 16.18 11.90
C SER A 165 20.31 14.86 12.00
N ILE A 166 21.14 14.68 13.04
CA ILE A 166 21.85 13.43 13.30
C ILE A 166 20.85 12.30 13.56
N VAL A 167 19.86 12.51 14.43
CA VAL A 167 18.83 11.51 14.74
C VAL A 167 18.06 11.11 13.48
N ASP A 168 17.62 12.08 12.69
CA ASP A 168 16.87 11.82 11.45
C ASP A 168 17.71 11.01 10.45
N ARG A 169 19.00 11.34 10.27
CA ARG A 169 19.90 10.57 9.39
C ARG A 169 20.20 9.18 9.93
N GLN A 170 20.30 9.01 11.25
CA GLN A 170 20.49 7.69 11.86
C GLN A 170 19.25 6.79 11.68
N ALA A 171 18.06 7.36 11.80
CA ALA A 171 16.82 6.65 11.51
C ALA A 171 16.74 6.25 10.02
N GLU A 172 17.17 7.13 9.12
CA GLU A 172 17.29 6.81 7.69
C GLU A 172 18.28 5.67 7.42
N VAL A 173 19.45 5.66 8.08
CA VAL A 173 20.40 4.53 8.00
C VAL A 173 19.75 3.21 8.42
N ALA A 174 19.02 3.21 9.54
CA ALA A 174 18.35 2.01 10.04
C ALA A 174 17.27 1.52 9.07
N ARG A 175 16.44 2.43 8.55
CA ARG A 175 15.39 2.11 7.57
C ARG A 175 15.97 1.53 6.28
N VAL A 176 17.00 2.16 5.70
CA VAL A 176 17.64 1.66 4.48
C VAL A 176 18.27 0.29 4.73
N GLN A 177 18.86 0.07 5.90
CA GLN A 177 19.41 -1.24 6.26
C GLN A 177 18.33 -2.32 6.32
N GLU A 178 17.16 -2.01 6.89
CA GLU A 178 16.01 -2.92 6.97
C GLU A 178 15.41 -3.20 5.58
N GLU A 179 15.23 -2.17 4.75
CA GLU A 179 14.74 -2.33 3.37
C GLU A 179 15.63 -3.28 2.55
N PHE A 180 16.95 -3.10 2.60
CA PHE A 180 17.87 -4.02 1.92
C PHE A 180 17.88 -5.42 2.53
N GLN A 181 17.64 -5.55 3.84
CA GLN A 181 17.56 -6.87 4.47
C GLN A 181 16.33 -7.65 3.98
N LEU A 182 15.19 -6.97 3.86
CA LEU A 182 13.98 -7.55 3.26
C LEU A 182 14.21 -7.96 1.79
N ASP A 183 14.90 -7.12 1.02
CA ASP A 183 15.28 -7.43 -0.37
C ASP A 183 16.16 -8.69 -0.45
N ILE A 184 17.16 -8.83 0.44
CA ILE A 184 18.05 -10.01 0.50
C ILE A 184 17.24 -11.27 0.81
N GLU A 185 16.39 -11.23 1.83
CA GLU A 185 15.56 -12.36 2.24
C GLU A 185 14.62 -12.78 1.12
N ARG A 186 13.96 -11.79 0.49
CA ARG A 186 13.05 -12.05 -0.62
C ARG A 186 13.78 -12.64 -1.82
N PHE A 187 14.93 -12.10 -2.18
CA PHE A 187 15.74 -12.60 -3.29
C PHE A 187 16.23 -14.02 -3.04
N GLY A 188 16.67 -14.34 -1.81
CA GLY A 188 17.04 -15.70 -1.41
C GLY A 188 15.90 -16.68 -1.63
N MET A 189 14.68 -16.36 -1.18
CA MET A 189 13.49 -17.20 -1.43
C MET A 189 13.20 -17.41 -2.92
N LEU A 190 13.43 -16.40 -3.76
CA LEU A 190 13.23 -16.50 -5.21
C LEU A 190 14.26 -17.44 -5.84
N LEU A 191 15.52 -17.40 -5.41
CA LEU A 191 16.56 -18.32 -5.86
C LEU A 191 16.23 -19.76 -5.46
N ASP A 192 15.87 -19.99 -4.20
CA ASP A 192 15.49 -21.32 -3.69
C ASP A 192 14.33 -21.91 -4.49
N LEU A 193 13.32 -21.10 -4.83
CA LEU A 193 12.17 -21.52 -5.62
C LEU A 193 12.57 -21.91 -7.05
N VAL A 194 13.51 -21.18 -7.66
CA VAL A 194 14.03 -21.50 -9.00
C VAL A 194 14.83 -22.80 -8.98
N GLU A 195 15.66 -23.00 -7.96
CA GLU A 195 16.43 -24.23 -7.79
C GLU A 195 15.52 -25.45 -7.55
N LEU A 196 14.54 -25.31 -6.66
CA LEU A 196 13.54 -26.34 -6.41
C LEU A 196 12.82 -26.73 -7.70
N ARG A 197 12.34 -25.74 -8.46
CA ARG A 197 11.68 -25.99 -9.76
C ARG A 197 12.60 -26.70 -10.74
N ARG A 198 13.88 -26.34 -10.80
CA ARG A 198 14.87 -27.01 -11.66
C ARG A 198 15.07 -28.47 -11.25
N SER A 199 15.16 -28.75 -9.94
CA SER A 199 15.37 -30.11 -9.42
C SER A 199 14.20 -31.06 -9.72
N LEU A 200 12.96 -30.57 -9.59
CA LEU A 200 11.75 -31.33 -9.91
C LEU A 200 11.72 -31.70 -11.40
N LEU A 201 12.00 -30.74 -12.28
CA LEU A 201 12.04 -30.97 -13.73
C LEU A 201 13.17 -31.93 -14.16
N ALA A 202 14.23 -32.07 -13.36
CA ALA A 202 15.33 -32.99 -13.63
C ALA A 202 15.04 -34.42 -13.15
N THR A 203 14.14 -34.59 -12.17
CA THR A 203 13.76 -35.90 -11.60
C THR A 203 12.65 -36.58 -12.43
N ASP A 204 11.85 -35.79 -13.16
CA ASP A 204 10.81 -36.27 -14.09
C ASP A 204 11.36 -36.76 -15.46
N ARG A 205 12.68 -36.84 -15.65
CA ARG A 205 13.35 -37.32 -16.87
C ARG A 205 14.14 -38.59 -16.62
#